data_AF-A0AAU5ML81-F1
#
_entry.id   AF-A0AAU5ML81-F1
#
_cell.length_a   1.000
_cell.length_b   1.000
_cell.length_c   1.000
_cell.angle_alpha   90.00
_cell.angle_beta   90.00
_cell.angle_gamma   90.00
#
_symmetry.space_group_name_H-M   'P 1'
#
loop_
_entity.id
_entity.type
_entity.pdbx_description
1 polymer ?
#
loop_
_entity_poly.entity_id
_entity_poly.type
_entity_poly.pdbx_seq_one_letter_code
_entity_poly.pdbx_strand_id
1 'polypeptide(L)'
;MHPAAGFDLLTNRRQQEIDQLTGALNSGRTAAAHFIADYGDFLVQARPGDVEVLEGERAYQRMQHFHPTKSMWGMFPPDPQPARDPEESTDTEILKRGVDARYLIVEAQVKAPRMREYFDYIRRYGGQVRAVPVVPLKMIIIDGEAAVVGIDPDPEAWCVSADRPEDRRETE
;
A
#
# COMPACT_ATOMS: atom_id res chain seq x y z
N MET A 1 34.74 -35.53 -12.64
CA MET A 1 33.53 -35.10 -11.89
C MET A 1 32.40 -36.03 -12.32
N HIS A 2 31.80 -36.80 -11.40
CA HIS A 2 30.78 -37.79 -11.74
C HIS A 2 29.41 -37.10 -11.95
N PRO A 3 28.65 -37.41 -13.01
CA PRO A 3 27.38 -36.73 -13.33
C PRO A 3 26.37 -36.71 -12.16
N ALA A 4 26.28 -37.80 -11.39
CA ALA A 4 25.42 -37.90 -10.22
C ALA A 4 25.70 -36.79 -9.18
N ALA A 5 26.97 -36.52 -8.88
CA ALA A 5 27.35 -35.48 -7.92
C ALA A 5 27.00 -34.06 -8.42
N GLY A 6 27.00 -33.84 -9.74
CA GLY A 6 26.54 -32.57 -10.33
C GLY A 6 25.02 -32.40 -10.26
N PHE A 7 24.26 -33.47 -10.47
CA PHE A 7 22.80 -33.48 -10.31
C PHE A 7 22.37 -33.28 -8.86
N ASP A 8 23.04 -33.91 -7.90
CA ASP A 8 22.75 -33.73 -6.47
C ASP A 8 22.99 -32.27 -6.04
N LEU A 9 24.07 -31.66 -6.51
CA LEU A 9 24.37 -30.26 -6.22
C LEU A 9 23.31 -29.31 -6.79
N LEU A 10 22.90 -29.51 -8.04
CA LEU A 10 21.85 -28.70 -8.67
C LEU A 10 20.49 -28.91 -8.01
N THR A 11 20.16 -30.14 -7.61
CA THR A 11 18.90 -30.48 -6.94
C THR A 11 18.84 -29.83 -5.56
N ASN A 12 19.92 -29.93 -4.77
CA ASN A 12 20.01 -29.28 -3.47
C ASN A 12 19.89 -27.75 -3.58
N ARG A 13 20.51 -27.15 -4.60
CA ARG A 13 20.38 -25.70 -4.86
C ARG A 13 18.94 -25.32 -5.18
N ARG A 14 18.24 -26.10 -6.03
CA ARG A 14 16.83 -25.85 -6.34
C ARG A 14 15.93 -26.02 -5.13
N GLN A 15 16.19 -27.01 -4.30
CA GLN A 15 15.44 -27.20 -3.06
C GLN A 15 15.61 -26.01 -2.12
N GLN A 16 16.84 -25.50 -1.96
CA GLN A 16 17.10 -24.31 -1.16
C GLN A 16 16.39 -23.06 -1.68
N GLU A 17 16.32 -22.87 -3.00
CA GLU A 17 15.57 -21.77 -3.61
C GLU A 17 14.06 -21.88 -3.29
N ILE A 18 13.48 -23.08 -3.35
CA ILE A 18 12.07 -23.34 -3.01
C ILE A 18 11.79 -23.07 -1.52
N ASP A 19 12.68 -23.55 -0.64
CA ASP A 19 12.53 -23.39 0.80
C ASP A 19 12.57 -21.91 1.19
N GLN A 20 13.46 -21.13 0.56
CA GLN A 20 13.53 -19.68 0.74
C GLN A 20 12.23 -18.97 0.31
N LEU A 21 11.71 -19.32 -0.87
CA LEU A 21 10.46 -18.75 -1.36
C LEU A 21 9.27 -19.09 -0.46
N THR A 22 9.22 -20.33 0.03
CA THR A 22 8.17 -20.80 0.94
C THR A 22 8.26 -20.08 2.30
N GLY A 23 9.48 -19.87 2.81
CA GLY A 23 9.72 -19.07 4.00
C GLY A 23 9.18 -17.64 3.85
N ALA A 24 9.53 -16.95 2.77
CA ALA A 24 9.07 -15.59 2.49
C ALA A 24 7.54 -15.49 2.40
N LEU A 25 6.89 -16.46 1.73
CA LEU A 25 5.43 -16.53 1.64
C LEU A 25 4.76 -16.69 3.01
N ASN A 26 5.28 -17.57 3.85
CA ASN A 26 4.73 -17.80 5.18
C ASN A 26 4.88 -16.56 6.07
N SER A 27 6.04 -15.91 6.06
CA SER A 27 6.26 -14.65 6.79
C SER A 27 5.29 -13.55 6.32
N GLY A 28 5.08 -13.43 5.00
CA GLY A 28 4.10 -12.49 4.44
C GLY A 28 2.68 -12.79 4.91
N ARG A 29 2.27 -14.07 4.93
CA ARG A 29 0.95 -14.49 5.40
C ARG A 29 0.73 -14.19 6.88
N THR A 30 1.74 -14.42 7.72
CA THR A 30 1.67 -14.09 9.15
C THR A 30 1.56 -12.58 9.38
N ALA A 31 2.36 -11.77 8.67
CA ALA A 31 2.29 -10.32 8.77
C ALA A 31 0.90 -9.78 8.35
N ALA A 32 0.33 -10.34 7.27
CA ALA A 32 -1.01 -10.00 6.83
C ALA A 32 -2.08 -10.39 7.87
N ALA A 33 -1.98 -11.57 8.47
CA ALA A 33 -2.94 -12.02 9.49
C ALA A 33 -2.93 -11.14 10.74
N HIS A 34 -1.75 -10.74 11.23
CA HIS A 34 -1.63 -9.79 12.35
C HIS A 34 -2.25 -8.44 12.01
N PHE A 35 -1.94 -7.91 10.83
CA PHE A 35 -2.52 -6.65 10.39
C PHE A 35 -4.05 -6.72 10.31
N ILE A 36 -4.61 -7.78 9.73
CA ILE A 36 -6.08 -7.94 9.60
C ILE A 36 -6.74 -7.98 10.98
N ALA A 37 -6.11 -8.63 11.97
CA ALA A 37 -6.61 -8.65 13.34
C ALA A 37 -6.58 -7.25 13.97
N ASP A 38 -5.44 -6.55 13.89
CA ASP A 38 -5.30 -5.18 14.39
C ASP A 38 -6.30 -4.21 13.72
N TYR A 39 -6.57 -4.42 12.42
CA TYR A 39 -7.55 -3.65 11.66
C TYR A 39 -8.99 -3.95 12.10
N GLY A 40 -9.33 -5.21 12.36
CA GLY A 40 -10.63 -5.59 12.89
C GLY A 40 -10.91 -4.92 14.23
N ASP A 41 -9.93 -4.89 15.12
CA ASP A 41 -10.03 -4.22 16.42
C ASP A 41 -10.20 -2.70 16.27
N PHE A 42 -9.48 -2.08 15.33
CA PHE A 42 -9.63 -0.64 15.01
C PHE A 42 -11.04 -0.31 14.51
N LEU A 43 -11.59 -1.10 13.58
CA LEU A 43 -12.96 -0.88 13.07
C LEU A 43 -14.02 -1.03 14.16
N VAL A 44 -13.83 -1.93 15.12
CA VAL A 44 -14.76 -2.13 16.25
C VAL A 44 -14.68 -0.95 17.23
N GLN A 45 -13.52 -0.30 17.37
CA GLN A 45 -13.33 0.86 18.23
C GLN A 45 -13.82 2.18 17.62
N ALA A 46 -13.92 2.26 16.29
CA ALA A 46 -14.44 3.44 15.61
C ALA A 46 -15.94 3.61 15.93
N ARG A 47 -16.38 4.84 16.24
CA ARG A 47 -17.78 5.07 16.58
C ARG A 47 -18.64 4.95 15.31
N PRO A 48 -19.92 4.54 15.43
CA PRO A 48 -20.86 4.57 14.32
C PRO A 48 -20.99 6.01 13.78
N GLY A 49 -20.36 6.30 12.64
CA GLY A 49 -20.27 7.64 12.04
C GLY A 49 -18.88 8.05 11.55
N ASP A 50 -17.82 7.44 12.10
CA ASP A 50 -16.41 7.76 11.76
C ASP A 50 -15.88 6.91 10.58
N VAL A 51 -16.62 5.87 10.21
CA VAL A 51 -16.27 4.94 9.14
C VAL A 51 -17.40 4.90 8.10
N GLU A 52 -17.04 5.21 6.87
CA GLU A 52 -17.88 5.15 5.69
C GLU A 52 -17.37 4.04 4.76
N VAL A 53 -18.15 2.98 4.54
CA VAL A 53 -17.81 1.93 3.57
C VAL A 53 -18.39 2.31 2.22
N LEU A 54 -17.53 2.42 1.20
CA LEU A 54 -17.91 2.83 -0.15
C LEU A 54 -17.43 1.82 -1.20
N GLU A 55 -18.21 1.66 -2.25
CA GLU A 55 -17.90 0.73 -3.33
C GLU A 55 -17.86 1.47 -4.68
N GLY A 56 -16.96 1.01 -5.54
CA GLY A 56 -16.78 1.46 -6.91
C GLY A 56 -16.58 2.96 -7.03
N GLU A 57 -17.34 3.58 -7.93
CA GLU A 57 -17.25 5.00 -8.27
C GLU A 57 -17.48 5.92 -7.07
N ARG A 58 -18.29 5.52 -6.08
CA ARG A 58 -18.53 6.34 -4.89
C ARG A 58 -17.27 6.50 -4.04
N ALA A 59 -16.45 5.45 -3.97
CA ALA A 59 -15.16 5.53 -3.31
C ALA A 59 -14.22 6.48 -4.04
N TYR A 60 -14.15 6.39 -5.38
CA TYR A 60 -13.33 7.27 -6.19
C TYR A 60 -13.72 8.75 -6.04
N GLN A 61 -15.02 9.05 -6.07
CA GLN A 61 -15.53 10.39 -5.82
C GLN A 61 -15.21 10.87 -4.41
N ARG A 62 -15.35 10.01 -3.39
CA ARG A 62 -14.98 10.36 -2.02
C ARG A 62 -13.49 10.67 -1.89
N MET A 63 -12.63 9.93 -2.58
CA MET A 63 -11.19 10.17 -2.60
C MET A 63 -10.81 11.56 -3.12
N GLN A 64 -11.56 12.09 -4.10
CA GLN A 64 -11.31 13.43 -4.64
C GLN A 64 -11.56 14.57 -3.62
N HIS A 65 -12.30 14.30 -2.55
CA HIS A 65 -12.55 15.29 -1.49
C HIS A 65 -11.41 15.39 -0.48
N PHE A 66 -10.42 14.50 -0.54
CA PHE A 66 -9.24 14.59 0.31
C PHE A 66 -8.20 15.51 -0.30
N HIS A 67 -7.78 16.49 0.49
CA HIS A 67 -6.80 17.50 0.10
C HIS A 67 -5.68 17.55 1.14
N PRO A 68 -4.70 16.62 1.08
CA PRO A 68 -3.61 16.59 2.05
C PRO A 68 -2.86 17.92 2.07
N THR A 69 -2.55 18.39 3.28
CA THR A 69 -1.85 19.64 3.53
C THR A 69 -0.48 19.44 4.18
N LYS A 70 -0.30 18.36 4.94
CA LYS A 70 0.91 18.05 5.70
C LYS A 70 1.57 16.77 5.19
N SER A 71 0.81 15.68 5.09
CA SER A 71 1.36 14.35 4.78
C SER A 71 0.38 13.46 4.04
N MET A 72 0.90 12.61 3.16
CA MET A 72 0.14 11.55 2.51
C MET A 72 0.97 10.27 2.46
N TRP A 73 0.56 9.25 3.20
CA TRP A 73 1.30 7.99 3.30
C TRP A 73 0.49 6.85 2.70
N GLY A 74 1.05 6.16 1.71
CA GLY A 74 0.37 5.10 0.97
C GLY A 74 1.07 3.75 1.07
N MET A 75 0.27 2.69 1.09
CA MET A 75 0.68 1.31 0.89
C MET A 75 -0.11 0.77 -0.29
N PHE A 76 0.59 0.31 -1.32
CA PHE A 76 -0.05 -0.17 -2.54
C PHE A 76 0.36 -1.62 -2.83
N PRO A 77 -0.59 -2.58 -2.80
CA PRO A 77 -0.35 -3.92 -3.31
C PRO A 77 -0.12 -3.85 -4.84
N PRO A 78 0.35 -4.94 -5.47
CA PRO A 78 0.58 -4.95 -6.90
C PRO A 78 -0.72 -4.70 -7.66
N ASP A 79 -0.81 -3.57 -8.34
CA ASP A 79 -1.95 -3.24 -9.21
C ASP A 79 -1.76 -3.95 -10.57
N PRO A 80 -2.75 -4.71 -11.08
CA PRO A 80 -2.71 -5.27 -12.42
C PRO A 80 -2.78 -4.21 -13.53
N GLN A 81 -3.22 -2.98 -13.21
CA GLN A 81 -3.33 -1.90 -14.18
C GLN A 81 -1.96 -1.24 -14.43
N PRO A 82 -1.56 -0.97 -15.69
CA PRO A 82 -0.30 -0.31 -15.97
C PRO A 82 -0.28 1.08 -15.34
N ALA A 83 0.85 1.46 -14.75
CA ALA A 83 1.08 2.81 -14.21
C ALA A 83 0.58 3.86 -15.22
N ARG A 84 -0.15 4.89 -14.79
CA ARG A 84 -0.46 6.03 -15.68
C ARG A 84 0.80 6.87 -15.91
N ASP A 85 0.74 7.79 -16.87
CA ASP A 85 1.81 8.78 -17.00
C ASP A 85 1.98 9.47 -15.64
N PRO A 86 3.20 9.59 -15.09
CA PRO A 86 3.43 10.27 -13.82
C PRO A 86 2.81 11.67 -13.78
N GLU A 87 2.81 12.41 -14.89
CA GLU A 87 2.25 13.76 -14.96
C GLU A 87 0.71 13.79 -14.88
N GLU A 88 0.06 12.71 -15.32
CA GLU A 88 -1.40 12.52 -15.21
C GLU A 88 -1.83 11.94 -13.86
N SER A 89 -0.88 11.61 -12.98
CA SER A 89 -1.18 11.08 -11.66
C SER A 89 -1.83 12.15 -10.78
N THR A 90 -2.84 11.73 -10.01
CA THR A 90 -3.47 12.58 -8.98
C THR A 90 -2.48 13.00 -7.90
N ASP A 91 -1.39 12.24 -7.72
CA ASP A 91 -0.31 12.54 -6.78
C ASP A 91 0.49 13.79 -7.19
N THR A 92 0.50 14.15 -8.48
CA THR A 92 1.32 15.25 -9.02
C THR A 92 1.08 16.57 -8.32
N GLU A 93 -0.19 16.96 -8.17
CA GLU A 93 -0.53 18.24 -7.54
C GLU A 93 -0.24 18.24 -6.04
N ILE A 94 -0.33 17.08 -5.39
CA ILE A 94 0.00 16.90 -3.97
C ILE A 94 1.51 17.02 -3.76
N LEU A 95 2.29 16.34 -4.60
CA LEU A 95 3.75 16.37 -4.59
C LEU A 95 4.29 17.78 -4.88
N LYS A 96 3.74 18.50 -5.87
CA LYS A 96 4.13 19.89 -6.18
C LYS A 96 3.91 20.86 -5.03
N ARG A 97 2.94 20.60 -4.15
CA ARG A 97 2.67 21.42 -2.95
C ARG A 97 3.67 21.16 -1.82
N GLY A 98 4.54 20.16 -1.94
CA GLY A 98 5.54 19.81 -0.93
C GLY A 98 4.98 19.05 0.27
N VAL A 99 3.85 18.35 0.09
CA VAL A 99 3.29 17.44 1.10
C VAL A 99 4.27 16.28 1.36
N ASP A 100 4.43 15.86 2.62
CA ASP A 100 5.27 14.70 2.98
C ASP A 100 4.65 13.40 2.46
N ALA A 101 5.02 13.04 1.24
CA ALA A 101 4.52 11.87 0.53
C ALA A 101 5.43 10.65 0.77
N ARG A 102 4.87 9.56 1.30
CA ARG A 102 5.63 8.32 1.57
C ARG A 102 4.87 7.11 1.07
N TYR A 103 5.55 6.22 0.35
CA TYR A 103 4.92 5.08 -0.29
C TYR A 103 5.66 3.78 0.00
N LEU A 104 4.90 2.76 0.43
CA LEU A 104 5.34 1.37 0.46
C LEU A 104 4.80 0.63 -0.77
N ILE A 105 5.71 0.00 -1.50
CA ILE A 105 5.42 -0.74 -2.73
C ILE A 105 5.98 -2.17 -2.63
N VAL A 106 5.46 -3.07 -3.46
CA VAL A 106 6.02 -4.42 -3.55
C VAL A 106 7.30 -4.41 -4.40
N GLU A 107 8.36 -5.08 -3.93
CA GLU A 107 9.65 -5.19 -4.64
C GLU A 107 9.52 -5.64 -6.11
N ALA A 108 8.54 -6.49 -6.42
CA ALA A 108 8.25 -6.93 -7.78
C ALA A 108 7.98 -5.76 -8.74
N GLN A 109 7.35 -4.68 -8.27
CA GLN A 109 7.02 -3.51 -9.10
C GLN A 109 8.26 -2.65 -9.44
N VAL A 110 9.32 -2.71 -8.64
CA VAL A 110 10.58 -1.95 -8.90
C VAL A 110 11.26 -2.38 -10.20
N LYS A 111 11.00 -3.60 -10.67
CA LYS A 111 11.57 -4.13 -11.91
C LYS A 111 10.85 -3.65 -13.17
N ALA A 112 9.62 -3.14 -13.06
CA ALA A 112 8.86 -2.63 -14.20
C ALA A 112 9.42 -1.26 -14.64
N PRO A 113 9.87 -1.08 -15.90
CA PRO A 113 10.47 0.17 -16.37
C PRO A 113 9.61 1.41 -16.10
N ARG A 114 8.30 1.30 -16.37
CA ARG A 114 7.34 2.39 -16.19
C ARG A 114 7.11 2.76 -14.71
N MET A 115 7.25 1.81 -13.79
CA MET A 115 7.20 2.10 -12.35
C MET A 115 8.45 2.83 -11.89
N ARG A 116 9.62 2.60 -12.51
CA ARG A 116 10.84 3.34 -12.18
C ARG A 116 10.71 4.82 -12.50
N GLU A 117 10.17 5.15 -13.68
CA GLU A 117 9.87 6.53 -14.09
C GLU A 117 8.94 7.21 -13.08
N TYR A 118 7.90 6.49 -12.63
CA TYR A 118 6.99 6.98 -11.60
C TYR A 118 7.69 7.22 -10.24
N PHE A 119 8.54 6.30 -9.80
CA PHE A 119 9.27 6.47 -8.53
C PHE A 119 10.30 7.59 -8.58
N ASP A 120 10.95 7.79 -9.73
CA ASP A 120 11.89 8.89 -9.92
C ASP A 120 11.14 10.23 -9.97
N TYR A 121 9.94 10.26 -10.54
CA TYR A 121 9.04 11.41 -10.47
C TYR A 121 8.68 11.77 -9.02
N ILE A 122 8.23 10.79 -8.22
CA ILE A 122 7.92 11.00 -6.80
C ILE A 122 9.13 11.56 -6.05
N ARG A 123 10.31 10.96 -6.24
CA ARG A 123 11.56 11.42 -5.58
C ARG A 123 11.95 12.84 -5.97
N ARG A 124 11.71 13.24 -7.23
CA ARG A 124 12.01 14.59 -7.72
C ARG A 124 11.26 15.67 -6.96
N TYR A 125 10.06 15.38 -6.48
CA TYR A 125 9.25 16.30 -5.67
C TYR A 125 9.40 16.08 -4.16
N GLY A 126 10.42 15.32 -3.72
CA GLY A 126 10.71 15.09 -2.30
C GLY A 126 9.94 13.93 -1.66
N GLY A 127 9.13 13.21 -2.44
CA GLY A 127 8.44 12.02 -1.96
C GLY A 127 9.39 10.83 -1.75
N GLN A 128 9.00 9.94 -0.85
CA GLN A 128 9.81 8.79 -0.44
C GLN A 128 9.14 7.49 -0.86
N VAL A 129 9.90 6.59 -1.48
CA VAL A 129 9.39 5.28 -1.90
C VAL A 129 10.29 4.20 -1.30
N ARG A 130 9.70 3.26 -0.56
CA ARG A 130 10.38 2.09 -0.02
C ARG A 130 9.75 0.82 -0.59
N ALA A 131 10.61 -0.06 -1.07
CA ALA A 131 10.19 -1.39 -1.52
C ALA A 131 10.21 -2.36 -0.35
N VAL A 132 9.16 -3.16 -0.23
CA VAL A 132 9.02 -4.23 0.76
C VAL A 132 8.67 -5.54 0.05
N PRO A 133 8.99 -6.71 0.64
CA PRO A 133 8.70 -8.00 0.01
C PRO A 133 7.21 -8.23 -0.23
N VAL A 134 6.36 -7.74 0.69
CA VAL A 134 4.90 -7.90 0.66
C VAL A 134 4.24 -6.64 1.19
N VAL A 135 3.17 -6.19 0.52
CA VAL A 135 2.24 -5.17 1.00
C VAL A 135 0.89 -5.85 1.22
N PRO A 136 0.37 -5.95 2.46
CA PRO A 136 -0.77 -6.80 2.78
C PRO A 136 -2.12 -6.27 2.28
N LEU A 137 -2.26 -4.95 2.11
CA LEU A 137 -3.47 -4.30 1.64
C LEU A 137 -3.18 -2.91 1.07
N LYS A 138 -4.18 -2.33 0.42
CA LYS A 138 -4.17 -0.96 -0.06
C LYS A 138 -4.60 -0.02 1.06
N MET A 139 -3.76 0.96 1.41
CA MET A 139 -4.10 1.94 2.44
C MET A 139 -3.49 3.31 2.09
N ILE A 140 -4.21 4.40 2.38
CA ILE A 140 -3.72 5.77 2.26
C ILE A 140 -4.09 6.53 3.54
N ILE A 141 -3.11 7.10 4.22
CA ILE A 141 -3.27 7.94 5.41
C ILE A 141 -3.02 9.39 5.00
N ILE A 142 -3.95 10.28 5.35
CA ILE A 142 -3.98 11.69 4.95
C ILE A 142 -3.91 12.54 6.20
N ASP A 143 -2.86 13.37 6.30
CA ASP A 143 -2.59 14.32 7.39
C ASP A 143 -2.60 13.71 8.82
N GLY A 144 -2.65 12.38 8.95
CA GLY A 144 -2.89 11.67 10.20
C GLY A 144 -4.33 11.80 10.74
N GLU A 145 -5.25 12.31 9.92
CA GLU A 145 -6.64 12.63 10.29
C GLU A 145 -7.64 11.73 9.57
N ALA A 146 -7.30 11.23 8.37
CA ALA A 146 -8.14 10.29 7.63
C ALA A 146 -7.33 9.10 7.13
N ALA A 147 -7.98 7.94 7.02
CA ALA A 147 -7.40 6.75 6.43
C ALA A 147 -8.39 6.08 5.48
N VAL A 148 -7.95 5.84 4.25
CA VAL A 148 -8.67 5.10 3.22
C VAL A 148 -8.04 3.72 3.12
N VAL A 149 -8.85 2.66 3.15
CA VAL A 149 -8.41 1.27 3.24
C VAL A 149 -9.16 0.43 2.22
N GLY A 150 -8.47 -0.30 1.35
CA GLY A 150 -9.12 -1.28 0.46
C GLY A 150 -9.64 -2.47 1.29
N ILE A 151 -10.94 -2.77 1.18
CA ILE A 151 -11.58 -3.88 1.92
C ILE A 151 -11.52 -5.19 1.12
N ASP A 152 -11.44 -5.10 -0.21
CA ASP A 152 -11.40 -6.25 -1.09
C ASP A 152 -10.08 -6.26 -1.90
N PRO A 153 -9.50 -7.43 -2.22
CA PRO A 153 -8.51 -7.56 -3.27
C PRO A 153 -9.00 -7.09 -4.65
N ASP A 154 -10.31 -7.01 -4.88
CA ASP A 154 -10.89 -6.34 -6.05
C ASP A 154 -10.59 -4.82 -6.01
N PRO A 155 -10.00 -4.23 -7.06
CA PRO A 155 -9.63 -2.80 -7.10
C PRO A 155 -10.80 -1.83 -6.88
N GLU A 156 -12.05 -2.29 -6.91
CA GLU A 156 -13.24 -1.44 -6.84
C GLU A 156 -13.79 -1.20 -5.41
N ALA A 157 -13.38 -1.95 -4.37
CA ALA A 157 -13.99 -1.80 -3.03
C ALA A 157 -13.08 -1.08 -2.02
N TRP A 158 -13.59 0.00 -1.39
CA TRP A 158 -12.81 0.86 -0.49
C TRP A 158 -13.57 1.27 0.78
N CYS A 159 -13.00 1.02 1.96
CA CYS A 159 -13.39 1.71 3.18
C CYS A 159 -12.77 3.10 3.21
N VAL A 160 -13.53 4.09 3.66
CA VAL A 160 -13.00 5.39 4.07
C VAL A 160 -13.31 5.55 5.55
N SER A 161 -12.29 5.59 6.39
CA SER A 161 -12.41 6.11 7.75
C SER A 161 -11.99 7.57 7.76
N ALA A 162 -12.88 8.44 8.23
CA ALA A 162 -12.61 9.86 8.38
C ALA A 162 -12.93 10.23 9.82
N ASP A 163 -11.89 10.47 10.62
CA ASP A 163 -12.07 11.10 11.93
C ASP A 163 -12.59 12.52 11.67
N ARG A 164 -13.78 12.86 12.17
CA ARG A 164 -14.33 14.21 12.00
C ARG A 164 -13.54 15.14 12.92
N PRO A 165 -12.75 16.11 12.42
CA PRO A 165 -12.01 17.03 13.28
C PRO A 165 -12.90 17.95 14.12
N GLU A 166 -14.21 17.97 13.84
CA GLU A 166 -15.22 18.79 14.50
C GLU A 166 -15.54 18.30 15.93
N ASP A 167 -15.23 17.04 16.28
CA ASP A 167 -15.62 16.42 17.56
C ASP A 167 -14.49 16.44 18.62
N ARG A 168 -13.35 17.09 18.33
CA ARG A 168 -12.23 17.26 19.28
C ARG A 168 -12.31 18.52 20.15
N ARG A 169 -13.40 19.30 20.07
CA ARG A 169 -13.63 20.47 20.93
C ARG A 169 -14.83 20.29 21.84
N GLU A 170 -14.79 19.28 22.70
CA GLU A 170 -15.59 19.27 23.94
C GLU A 170 -15.07 18.12 24.84
N THR A 171 -13.89 18.31 25.42
CA THR A 171 -13.57 17.78 26.76
C THR A 171 -12.24 18.36 27.24
N GLU A 172 -12.36 19.08 28.36
CA GLU A 172 -11.34 19.75 29.21
C GLU A 172 -10.82 21.14 28.81
#